data_AF-A0A7W1A4P4-F1
#
_entry.id   AF-A0A7W1A4P4-F1
#
_cell.length_a   1.000
_cell.length_b   1.000
_cell.length_c   1.000
_cell.angle_alpha   90.00
_cell.angle_beta   90.00
_cell.angle_gamma   90.00
#
_symmetry.space_group_name_H-M   'P 1'
#
loop_
_entity.id
_entity.type
_entity.pdbx_description
1 polymer ?
#
loop_
_entity_poly.entity_id
_entity_poly.type
_entity_poly.pdbx_seq_one_letter_code
_entity_poly.pdbx_strand_id
1 'polypeptide(L)'
;MQNVRQFSKRTAGLQSGGSRVGHSPLPGFAMRPLVCIALPLRCAGLALVLSLSAACGDSTGSDSEGNSGPADQGPTLPVRTDGDPALGREVYRFETFGNERFFTDALRLPAGMVAAGTTPRQLLALGVSIDIDAVPQAIRTQLTANLASVLDNPAMTIALINANAVVGLPIKDSNGDGVLNVANGDKVGTSCALCHSPAAEGAVFTAPNGGSIGRRQDGLAVHNLDFGRLMATATNSRALYPLLQLALSANGGKTLGRAPVGLTETSTEAQVDAYLSNPQFYPVGMFDDTFDGNGDPMHNVPLFRQDLAAPFGSEGAIARLDNFFNLVYTGLFVPTTLTTP
;
A
#
# COMPACT_ATOMS: atom_id res chain seq x y z
N MET A 1 33.76 43.53 -16.57
CA MET A 1 33.17 42.69 -17.63
C MET A 1 31.93 42.04 -17.01
N GLN A 2 30.79 42.76 -17.01
CA GLN A 2 29.61 42.56 -17.90
C GLN A 2 29.03 41.12 -17.80
N ASN A 3 27.76 40.84 -17.48
CA ASN A 3 26.54 41.65 -17.44
C ASN A 3 25.49 41.01 -16.50
N VAL A 4 24.94 41.81 -15.58
CA VAL A 4 23.64 41.59 -14.92
C VAL A 4 22.65 42.52 -15.63
N ARG A 5 21.53 42.01 -16.15
CA ARG A 5 20.46 42.84 -16.73
C ARG A 5 19.27 42.95 -15.79
N GLN A 6 19.12 44.14 -15.20
CA GLN A 6 17.85 44.70 -14.76
C GLN A 6 17.15 45.39 -15.95
N PHE A 7 15.82 45.34 -16.01
CA PHE A 7 14.94 46.32 -16.67
C PHE A 7 13.60 46.30 -15.93
N SER A 8 13.33 47.24 -15.01
CA SER A 8 12.76 48.58 -15.16
C SER A 8 11.28 48.62 -15.58
N LYS A 9 10.48 49.17 -14.67
CA LYS A 9 9.07 49.56 -14.77
C LYS A 9 8.81 50.51 -15.95
N ARG A 10 7.68 50.32 -16.63
CA ARG A 10 6.97 51.40 -17.35
C ARG A 10 5.48 51.33 -17.04
N THR A 11 4.98 52.42 -16.47
CA THR A 11 3.58 52.79 -16.32
C THR A 11 3.08 53.46 -17.60
N ALA A 12 1.90 53.08 -18.06
CA ALA A 12 1.04 53.89 -18.92
C ALA A 12 -0.41 53.57 -18.56
N GLY A 13 -1.21 54.62 -18.34
CA GLY A 13 -2.62 54.54 -17.96
C GLY A 13 -3.58 54.72 -19.13
N LEU A 14 -4.86 54.88 -18.77
CA LEU A 14 -6.10 54.97 -19.56
C LEU A 14 -6.63 53.59 -20.04
N GLN A 15 -7.91 53.25 -19.95
CA GLN A 15 -9.13 54.02 -19.76
C GLN A 15 -10.26 53.12 -19.21
N SER A 16 -11.15 53.70 -18.42
CA SER A 16 -12.34 53.06 -17.85
C SER A 16 -13.46 52.91 -18.90
N GLY A 17 -13.89 51.67 -19.16
CA GLY A 17 -15.13 51.36 -19.88
C GLY A 17 -15.96 50.39 -19.06
N GLY A 18 -17.03 50.90 -18.45
CA GLY A 18 -17.98 50.08 -17.68
C GLY A 18 -18.90 49.29 -18.62
N SER A 19 -19.15 48.03 -18.26
CA SER A 19 -20.33 47.30 -18.71
C SER A 19 -20.86 46.47 -17.54
N ARG A 20 -22.06 46.84 -17.08
CA ARG A 20 -22.84 46.12 -16.07
C ARG A 20 -23.38 44.84 -16.72
N VAL A 21 -23.16 43.70 -16.09
CA VAL A 21 -23.93 42.47 -16.39
C VAL A 21 -24.67 42.06 -15.13
N GLY A 22 -26.00 41.99 -15.26
CA GLY A 22 -26.95 41.78 -14.18
C GLY A 22 -26.86 40.39 -13.56
N HIS A 23 -27.09 40.35 -12.24
CA HIS A 23 -27.31 39.11 -11.50
C HIS A 23 -28.78 38.70 -11.67
N SER A 24 -29.02 37.48 -12.16
CA SER A 24 -30.32 36.81 -12.07
C SER A 24 -30.36 35.96 -10.79
N PRO A 25 -31.42 36.03 -9.97
CA PRO A 25 -31.54 35.20 -8.78
C PRO A 25 -32.05 33.79 -9.13
N LEU A 26 -31.50 32.79 -8.44
CA LEU A 26 -31.91 31.39 -8.50
C LEU A 26 -33.31 31.20 -7.88
N PRO A 27 -34.19 30.34 -8.43
CA PRO A 27 -35.48 30.06 -7.84
C PRO A 27 -35.36 29.10 -6.65
N GLY A 28 -36.02 29.46 -5.55
CA GLY A 28 -36.10 28.68 -4.33
C GLY A 28 -36.93 27.41 -4.49
N PHE A 29 -36.41 26.31 -3.95
CA PHE A 29 -37.14 25.06 -3.78
C PHE A 29 -38.03 25.14 -2.54
N ALA A 30 -39.35 25.12 -2.76
CA ALA A 30 -40.34 24.99 -1.69
C ALA A 30 -40.57 23.50 -1.36
N MET A 31 -40.30 23.12 -0.11
CA MET A 31 -40.72 21.84 0.47
C MET A 31 -42.25 21.75 0.51
N ARG A 32 -42.82 20.66 -0.01
CA ARG A 32 -44.22 20.27 0.22
C ARG A 32 -44.24 18.98 1.06
N PRO A 33 -45.15 18.85 2.05
CA PRO A 33 -45.19 17.71 2.95
C PRO A 33 -45.79 16.47 2.26
N LEU A 34 -45.25 15.30 2.59
CA LEU A 34 -45.82 14.00 2.21
C LEU A 34 -47.14 13.77 2.96
N VAL A 35 -48.19 13.49 2.21
CA VAL A 35 -49.47 12.97 2.73
C VAL A 35 -49.41 11.44 2.65
N CYS A 36 -49.43 10.77 3.80
CA CYS A 36 -49.65 9.33 3.89
C CYS A 36 -51.12 9.01 3.57
N ILE A 37 -51.36 8.27 2.48
CA ILE A 37 -52.65 7.64 2.21
C ILE A 37 -52.46 6.13 2.33
N ALA A 38 -53.04 5.56 3.39
CA ALA A 38 -53.23 4.13 3.54
C ALA A 38 -54.58 3.75 2.92
N LEU A 39 -54.61 2.75 2.05
CA LEU A 39 -55.82 1.96 1.78
C LEU A 39 -55.41 0.52 1.38
N PRO A 40 -56.18 -0.51 1.77
CA PRO A 40 -55.74 -1.90 1.76
C PRO A 40 -56.16 -2.60 0.47
N LEU A 41 -55.29 -3.42 -0.13
CA LEU A 41 -55.70 -4.31 -1.21
C LEU A 41 -55.25 -5.75 -0.96
N ARG A 42 -56.23 -6.63 -1.19
CA ARG A 42 -56.34 -8.04 -0.80
C ARG A 42 -55.31 -8.91 -1.52
N CYS A 43 -54.76 -9.87 -0.78
CA CYS A 43 -54.01 -11.00 -1.31
C CYS A 43 -54.91 -11.91 -2.15
N ALA A 44 -54.58 -12.10 -3.43
CA ALA A 44 -55.01 -13.23 -4.22
C ALA A 44 -53.80 -13.70 -5.03
N GLY A 45 -53.30 -14.89 -4.69
CA GLY A 45 -52.12 -15.49 -5.29
C GLY A 45 -52.36 -15.93 -6.72
N LEU A 46 -51.40 -15.64 -7.59
CA LEU A 46 -51.21 -16.33 -8.85
C LEU A 46 -49.70 -16.41 -9.13
N ALA A 47 -49.16 -17.63 -9.06
CA ALA A 47 -47.76 -17.92 -9.33
C ALA A 47 -47.50 -17.82 -10.84
N LEU A 48 -46.74 -16.79 -11.25
CA LEU A 48 -46.24 -16.66 -12.61
C LEU A 48 -44.77 -17.10 -12.62
N VAL A 49 -44.51 -18.28 -13.18
CA VAL A 49 -43.17 -18.81 -13.42
C VAL A 49 -42.58 -18.06 -14.62
N LEU A 50 -41.72 -17.06 -14.37
CA LEU A 50 -40.92 -16.42 -15.41
C LEU A 50 -39.65 -17.25 -15.63
N SER A 51 -39.60 -17.94 -16.76
CA SER A 51 -38.40 -18.62 -17.26
C SER A 51 -37.48 -17.56 -17.87
N LEU A 52 -36.45 -17.15 -17.13
CA LEU A 52 -35.36 -16.34 -17.66
C LEU A 52 -34.41 -17.25 -18.46
N SER A 53 -34.57 -17.25 -19.78
CA SER A 53 -33.54 -17.71 -20.71
C SER A 53 -32.38 -16.71 -20.67
N ALA A 54 -31.33 -17.05 -19.93
CA ALA A 54 -30.05 -16.35 -20.02
C ALA A 54 -29.49 -16.56 -21.42
N ALA A 55 -29.58 -15.53 -22.25
CA ALA A 55 -28.86 -15.44 -23.51
C ALA A 55 -27.36 -15.47 -23.19
N CYS A 56 -26.69 -16.55 -23.59
CA CYS A 56 -25.24 -16.59 -23.64
C CYS A 56 -24.82 -15.62 -24.75
N GLY A 57 -24.37 -14.43 -24.34
CA GLY A 57 -23.66 -13.52 -25.23
C GLY A 57 -22.25 -14.08 -25.44
N ASP A 58 -21.99 -14.60 -26.63
CA ASP A 58 -20.64 -14.88 -27.11
C ASP A 58 -19.82 -13.59 -27.01
N SER A 59 -18.94 -13.57 -26.02
CA SER A 59 -17.91 -12.55 -25.87
C SER A 59 -16.61 -13.19 -26.35
N THR A 60 -16.36 -13.13 -27.65
CA THR A 60 -15.02 -13.33 -28.21
C THR A 60 -14.18 -12.10 -27.90
N GLY A 61 -13.83 -11.93 -26.62
CA GLY A 61 -12.85 -10.97 -26.12
C GLY A 61 -11.70 -11.75 -25.54
N SER A 62 -10.49 -11.50 -26.02
CA SER A 62 -9.26 -12.11 -25.53
C SER A 62 -9.17 -12.00 -24.00
N ASP A 63 -9.28 -13.15 -23.32
CA ASP A 63 -8.92 -13.30 -21.92
C ASP A 63 -7.41 -13.03 -21.77
N SER A 64 -7.06 -11.75 -21.63
CA SER A 64 -5.74 -11.34 -21.18
C SER A 64 -5.59 -11.76 -19.71
N GLU A 65 -4.56 -12.55 -19.42
CA GLU A 65 -4.19 -13.16 -18.13
C GLU A 65 -3.95 -12.13 -16.98
N GLY A 66 -5.02 -11.47 -16.53
CA GLY A 66 -5.00 -10.48 -15.45
C GLY A 66 -6.27 -10.43 -14.59
N ASN A 67 -7.14 -11.43 -14.68
CA ASN A 67 -8.50 -11.41 -14.09
C ASN A 67 -8.57 -11.68 -12.57
N SER A 68 -7.50 -11.45 -11.81
CA SER A 68 -7.51 -11.62 -10.34
C SER A 68 -7.95 -10.36 -9.59
N GLY A 69 -8.29 -9.28 -10.30
CA GLY A 69 -8.74 -8.00 -9.73
C GLY A 69 -10.26 -7.79 -9.80
N PRO A 70 -10.82 -6.89 -8.99
CA PRO A 70 -12.24 -6.54 -9.04
C PRO A 70 -12.62 -5.87 -10.37
N ALA A 71 -13.83 -6.16 -10.87
CA ALA A 71 -14.33 -5.63 -12.14
C ALA A 71 -14.38 -4.10 -12.17
N ASP A 72 -13.74 -3.47 -13.17
CA ASP A 72 -13.67 -2.01 -13.34
C ASP A 72 -15.07 -1.39 -13.48
N GLN A 73 -15.38 -0.40 -12.64
CA GLN A 73 -16.64 0.35 -12.66
C GLN A 73 -16.45 1.83 -13.05
N GLY A 74 -15.21 2.24 -13.35
CA GLY A 74 -14.87 3.58 -13.78
C GLY A 74 -15.25 3.87 -15.24
N PRO A 75 -15.18 5.16 -15.66
CA PRO A 75 -15.25 5.47 -17.09
C PRO A 75 -14.06 4.82 -17.81
N THR A 76 -14.26 4.36 -19.04
CA THR A 76 -13.16 3.84 -19.86
C THR A 76 -12.09 4.92 -20.04
N LEU A 77 -10.98 4.79 -19.32
CA LEU A 77 -9.82 5.64 -19.50
C LEU A 77 -9.05 5.20 -20.75
N PRO A 78 -8.35 6.10 -21.46
CA PRO A 78 -7.48 5.71 -22.56
C PRO A 78 -6.46 4.67 -22.06
N VAL A 79 -6.52 3.48 -22.63
CA VAL A 79 -5.52 2.44 -22.33
C VAL A 79 -4.18 2.92 -22.88
N ARG A 80 -3.18 3.01 -22.00
CA ARG A 80 -1.80 3.26 -22.43
C ARG A 80 -1.34 2.11 -23.32
N THR A 81 -0.94 2.43 -24.55
CA THR A 81 -0.44 1.45 -25.53
C THR A 81 1.08 1.39 -25.57
N ASP A 82 1.76 2.19 -24.74
CA ASP A 82 3.21 2.36 -24.70
C ASP A 82 3.90 1.58 -23.57
N GLY A 83 3.18 0.68 -22.90
CA GLY A 83 3.69 -0.15 -21.79
C GLY A 83 3.59 -1.65 -22.05
N ASP A 84 4.35 -2.42 -21.27
CA ASP A 84 4.28 -3.89 -21.22
C ASP A 84 3.63 -4.31 -19.88
N PRO A 85 2.40 -4.84 -19.89
CA PRO A 85 1.70 -5.25 -18.67
C PRO A 85 2.43 -6.36 -17.88
N ALA A 86 3.14 -7.26 -18.55
CA ALA A 86 3.89 -8.32 -17.88
C ALA A 86 5.09 -7.72 -17.14
N LEU A 87 5.85 -6.85 -17.80
CA LEU A 87 6.94 -6.10 -17.16
C LEU A 87 6.42 -5.22 -16.02
N GLY A 88 5.31 -4.52 -16.21
CA GLY A 88 4.69 -3.70 -15.17
C GLY A 88 4.33 -4.50 -13.93
N ARG A 89 3.82 -5.74 -14.11
CA ARG A 89 3.54 -6.66 -13.02
C ARG A 89 4.81 -7.13 -12.30
N GLU A 90 5.89 -7.42 -13.03
CA GLU A 90 7.19 -7.76 -12.42
C GLU A 90 7.74 -6.60 -11.59
N VAL A 91 7.69 -5.37 -12.13
CA VAL A 91 8.12 -4.16 -11.42
C VAL A 91 7.29 -3.98 -10.15
N TYR A 92 5.97 -4.05 -10.25
CA TYR A 92 5.06 -3.90 -9.12
C TYR A 92 5.32 -4.94 -8.00
N ARG A 93 5.58 -6.19 -8.38
CA ARG A 93 5.75 -7.32 -7.45
C ARG A 93 7.13 -7.36 -6.82
N PHE A 94 8.18 -7.04 -7.56
CA PHE A 94 9.55 -7.40 -7.18
C PHE A 94 10.56 -6.26 -7.29
N GLU A 95 10.25 -5.13 -7.92
CA GLU A 95 11.20 -4.01 -7.95
C GLU A 95 11.29 -3.35 -6.57
N THR A 96 12.53 -3.07 -6.17
CA THR A 96 12.90 -2.46 -4.88
C THR A 96 13.47 -1.06 -5.06
N PHE A 97 13.83 -0.67 -6.30
CA PHE A 97 14.41 0.62 -6.63
C PHE A 97 15.64 0.94 -5.76
N GLY A 98 16.42 -0.09 -5.40
CA GLY A 98 17.61 0.02 -4.54
C GLY A 98 17.32 0.01 -3.04
N ASN A 99 16.06 0.00 -2.61
CA ASN A 99 15.69 0.05 -1.19
C ASN A 99 16.11 -1.20 -0.40
N GLU A 100 16.51 -2.29 -1.06
CA GLU A 100 17.05 -3.48 -0.41
C GLU A 100 18.27 -3.20 0.45
N ARG A 101 19.05 -2.15 0.11
CA ARG A 101 20.15 -1.67 0.98
C ARG A 101 19.64 -1.05 2.27
N PHE A 102 18.54 -0.30 2.22
CA PHE A 102 17.94 0.25 3.43
C PHE A 102 17.36 -0.87 4.29
N PHE A 103 16.48 -1.71 3.74
CA PHE A 103 15.80 -2.75 4.52
C PHE A 103 16.75 -3.84 5.03
N THR A 104 17.80 -4.18 4.28
CA THR A 104 18.79 -5.20 4.71
C THR A 104 19.96 -4.63 5.49
N ASP A 105 20.58 -3.53 5.07
CA ASP A 105 21.83 -3.07 5.70
C ASP A 105 21.58 -2.04 6.80
N ALA A 106 20.70 -1.06 6.55
CA ALA A 106 20.42 0.00 7.49
C ALA A 106 19.44 -0.47 8.58
N LEU A 107 18.21 -0.82 8.20
CA LEU A 107 17.17 -1.31 9.11
C LEU A 107 17.51 -2.70 9.67
N ARG A 108 18.17 -3.56 8.88
CA ARG A 108 18.54 -4.93 9.24
C ARG A 108 17.33 -5.81 9.54
N LEU A 109 16.32 -5.72 8.67
CA LEU A 109 15.05 -6.43 8.80
C LEU A 109 15.23 -7.96 8.73
N PRO A 110 15.90 -8.56 7.71
CA PRO A 110 16.05 -10.01 7.67
C PRO A 110 16.86 -10.56 8.85
N ALA A 111 17.93 -9.87 9.23
CA ALA A 111 18.74 -10.23 10.40
C ALA A 111 17.94 -10.16 11.70
N GLY A 112 17.05 -9.18 11.83
CA GLY A 112 16.12 -9.05 12.95
C GLY A 112 15.12 -10.19 13.02
N MET A 113 14.50 -10.55 11.89
CA MET A 113 13.62 -11.72 11.81
C MET A 113 14.33 -13.01 12.23
N VAL A 114 15.58 -13.20 11.81
CA VAL A 114 16.40 -14.34 12.24
C VAL A 114 16.67 -14.29 13.74
N ALA A 115 17.13 -13.14 14.26
CA ALA A 115 17.47 -12.97 15.68
C ALA A 115 16.26 -13.16 16.60
N ALA A 116 15.08 -12.70 16.18
CA ALA A 116 13.82 -12.86 16.89
C ALA A 116 13.20 -14.27 16.74
N GLY A 117 13.74 -15.10 15.85
CA GLY A 117 13.15 -16.40 15.52
C GLY A 117 11.75 -16.26 14.89
N THR A 118 11.54 -15.24 14.05
CA THR A 118 10.25 -14.97 13.42
C THR A 118 9.82 -16.15 12.55
N THR A 119 8.65 -16.70 12.86
CA THR A 119 8.01 -17.81 12.15
C THR A 119 7.07 -17.31 11.04
N PRO A 120 6.72 -18.14 10.04
CA PRO A 120 5.70 -17.76 9.06
C PRO A 120 4.36 -17.41 9.71
N ARG A 121 3.96 -18.11 10.79
CA ARG A 121 2.74 -17.77 11.55
C ARG A 121 2.79 -16.34 12.10
N GLN A 122 3.93 -15.92 12.64
CA GLN A 122 4.10 -14.57 13.17
C GLN A 122 4.02 -13.53 12.05
N LEU A 123 4.66 -13.76 10.89
CA LEU A 123 4.51 -12.86 9.73
C LEU A 123 3.05 -12.74 9.28
N LEU A 124 2.34 -13.86 9.16
CA LEU A 124 0.92 -13.88 8.79
C LEU A 124 0.04 -13.16 9.83
N ALA A 125 0.40 -13.23 11.11
CA ALA A 125 -0.28 -12.50 12.18
C ALA A 125 -0.05 -10.98 12.14
N LEU A 126 1.00 -10.52 11.45
CA LEU A 126 1.28 -9.11 11.11
C LEU A 126 0.62 -8.69 9.79
N GLY A 127 -0.21 -9.54 9.18
CA GLY A 127 -0.91 -9.23 7.93
C GLY A 127 -0.08 -9.40 6.66
N VAL A 128 1.19 -9.78 6.78
CA VAL A 128 2.03 -10.16 5.62
C VAL A 128 1.46 -11.43 5.01
N SER A 129 1.41 -11.49 3.68
CA SER A 129 0.87 -12.64 2.94
C SER A 129 1.98 -13.47 2.30
N ILE A 130 1.68 -14.73 1.96
CA ILE A 130 2.59 -15.65 1.26
C ILE A 130 1.90 -16.10 -0.04
N ASP A 131 2.58 -15.90 -1.17
CA ASP A 131 2.13 -16.35 -2.49
C ASP A 131 2.36 -17.85 -2.66
N ILE A 132 1.28 -18.64 -2.63
CA ILE A 132 1.33 -20.10 -2.76
C ILE A 132 1.92 -20.56 -4.11
N ASP A 133 1.82 -19.74 -5.16
CA ASP A 133 2.34 -20.09 -6.48
C ASP A 133 3.88 -20.01 -6.52
N ALA A 134 4.47 -19.13 -5.69
CA ALA A 134 5.91 -19.00 -5.52
C ALA A 134 6.49 -19.96 -4.46
N VAL A 135 5.65 -20.58 -3.62
CA VAL A 135 6.12 -21.56 -2.62
C VAL A 135 6.70 -22.80 -3.32
N PRO A 136 7.94 -23.21 -3.00
CA PRO A 136 8.55 -24.42 -3.56
C PRO A 136 7.70 -25.67 -3.30
N GLN A 137 7.67 -26.59 -4.28
CA GLN A 137 6.81 -27.78 -4.21
C GLN A 137 7.01 -28.61 -2.92
N ALA A 138 8.24 -28.73 -2.44
CA ALA A 138 8.54 -29.44 -1.19
C ALA A 138 7.84 -28.79 0.03
N ILE A 139 7.86 -27.46 0.12
CA ILE A 139 7.18 -26.72 1.19
C ILE A 139 5.66 -26.82 1.01
N ARG A 140 5.13 -26.79 -0.22
CA ARG A 140 3.69 -27.01 -0.48
C ARG A 140 3.23 -28.38 0.01
N THR A 141 3.98 -29.44 -0.28
CA THR A 141 3.68 -30.79 0.22
C THR A 141 3.70 -30.83 1.75
N GLN A 142 4.65 -30.11 2.38
CA GLN A 142 4.72 -30.02 3.83
C GLN A 142 3.55 -29.23 4.43
N LEU A 143 3.11 -28.13 3.80
CA LEU A 143 1.91 -27.37 4.20
C LEU A 143 0.66 -28.27 4.20
N THR A 144 0.50 -29.13 3.19
CA THR A 144 -0.63 -30.07 3.12
C THR A 144 -0.52 -31.19 4.16
N ALA A 145 0.66 -31.74 4.38
CA ALA A 145 0.85 -32.87 5.28
C ALA A 145 0.83 -32.45 6.77
N ASN A 146 1.47 -31.33 7.11
CA ASN A 146 1.57 -30.81 8.46
C ASN A 146 1.82 -29.29 8.43
N LEU A 147 0.74 -28.53 8.35
CA LEU A 147 0.76 -27.07 8.34
C LEU A 147 1.60 -26.45 9.48
N ALA A 148 1.49 -26.98 10.70
CA ALA A 148 2.23 -26.46 11.87
C ALA A 148 3.74 -26.60 11.70
N SER A 149 4.22 -27.67 11.06
CA SER A 149 5.66 -27.87 10.82
C SER A 149 6.28 -26.82 9.89
N VAL A 150 5.47 -26.13 9.09
CA VAL A 150 5.89 -24.98 8.29
C VAL A 150 5.65 -23.68 9.06
N LEU A 151 4.44 -23.50 9.58
CA LEU A 151 4.02 -22.24 10.20
C LEU A 151 4.77 -21.89 11.48
N ASP A 152 5.20 -22.88 12.26
CA ASP A 152 5.82 -22.69 13.57
C ASP A 152 7.35 -22.87 13.54
N ASN A 153 7.94 -23.00 12.34
CA ASN A 153 9.38 -23.17 12.14
C ASN A 153 10.02 -21.87 11.61
N PRO A 154 10.90 -21.20 12.39
CA PRO A 154 11.56 -19.96 11.96
C PRO A 154 12.40 -20.12 10.69
N ALA A 155 12.98 -21.30 10.44
CA ALA A 155 13.77 -21.55 9.24
C ALA A 155 12.93 -21.44 7.95
N MET A 156 11.62 -21.71 8.05
CA MET A 156 10.71 -21.59 6.91
C MET A 156 10.46 -20.15 6.51
N THR A 157 10.60 -19.18 7.41
CA THR A 157 10.52 -17.76 7.06
C THR A 157 11.59 -17.39 6.04
N ILE A 158 12.84 -17.74 6.31
CA ILE A 158 13.95 -17.45 5.39
C ILE A 158 13.84 -18.27 4.11
N ALA A 159 13.41 -19.53 4.19
CA ALA A 159 13.18 -20.35 2.99
C ALA A 159 12.12 -19.74 2.07
N LEU A 160 11.04 -19.17 2.63
CA LEU A 160 9.99 -18.49 1.87
C LEU A 160 10.46 -17.15 1.29
N ILE A 161 11.28 -16.39 2.02
CA ILE A 161 11.90 -15.16 1.51
C ILE A 161 12.84 -15.47 0.33
N ASN A 162 13.74 -16.45 0.49
CA ASN A 162 14.65 -16.87 -0.58
C ASN A 162 13.91 -17.38 -1.84
N ALA A 163 12.69 -17.89 -1.67
CA ALA A 163 11.81 -18.29 -2.77
C ALA A 163 11.00 -17.13 -3.38
N ASN A 164 11.16 -15.89 -2.91
CA ASN A 164 10.32 -14.74 -3.28
C ASN A 164 8.82 -15.00 -3.03
N ALA A 165 8.49 -15.86 -2.05
CA ALA A 165 7.11 -16.22 -1.73
C ALA A 165 6.47 -15.29 -0.69
N VAL A 166 7.26 -14.56 0.11
CA VAL A 166 6.73 -13.56 1.04
C VAL A 166 6.38 -12.30 0.26
N VAL A 167 5.09 -12.00 0.19
CA VAL A 167 4.57 -10.94 -0.68
C VAL A 167 5.07 -9.58 -0.21
N GLY A 168 5.70 -8.84 -1.12
CA GLY A 168 6.19 -7.49 -0.83
C GLY A 168 7.56 -7.42 -0.18
N LEU A 169 8.22 -8.54 0.10
CA LEU A 169 9.60 -8.62 0.61
C LEU A 169 10.52 -9.31 -0.40
N PRO A 170 10.71 -8.74 -1.60
CA PRO A 170 11.53 -9.38 -2.63
C PRO A 170 13.00 -9.44 -2.22
N ILE A 171 13.64 -10.56 -2.53
CA ILE A 171 15.09 -10.73 -2.44
C ILE A 171 15.74 -10.47 -3.81
N LYS A 172 16.91 -9.82 -3.80
CA LYS A 172 17.74 -9.52 -4.96
C LYS A 172 19.07 -10.26 -4.88
N ASP A 173 19.46 -10.90 -5.98
CA ASP A 173 20.79 -11.44 -6.20
C ASP A 173 21.82 -10.29 -6.19
N SER A 174 22.29 -9.97 -5.00
CA SER A 174 23.12 -8.79 -4.73
C SER A 174 24.59 -9.12 -4.79
N ASN A 175 24.93 -10.42 -4.72
CA ASN A 175 26.29 -10.92 -4.82
C ASN A 175 26.64 -11.41 -6.25
N GLY A 176 25.65 -11.57 -7.12
CA GLY A 176 25.80 -11.96 -8.53
C GLY A 176 26.08 -13.45 -8.75
N ASP A 177 25.75 -14.31 -7.79
CA ASP A 177 26.01 -15.75 -7.86
C ASP A 177 24.86 -16.56 -8.52
N GLY A 178 23.75 -15.90 -8.85
CA GLY A 178 22.57 -16.49 -9.48
C GLY A 178 21.67 -17.29 -8.53
N VAL A 179 21.92 -17.27 -7.21
CA VAL A 179 21.20 -18.05 -6.20
C VAL A 179 20.73 -17.15 -5.07
N LEU A 180 19.41 -16.92 -5.04
CA LEU A 180 18.76 -16.13 -4.00
C LEU A 180 18.94 -16.73 -2.61
N ASN A 181 19.76 -16.07 -1.78
CA ASN A 181 20.03 -16.51 -0.42
C ASN A 181 20.46 -15.35 0.50
N VAL A 182 19.55 -14.94 1.39
CA VAL A 182 19.83 -13.89 2.40
C VAL A 182 21.08 -14.22 3.24
N ALA A 183 21.33 -15.49 3.54
CA ALA A 183 22.48 -15.90 4.33
C ALA A 183 23.82 -15.82 3.55
N ASN A 184 23.78 -15.69 2.23
CA ASN A 184 24.97 -15.58 1.36
C ASN A 184 25.20 -14.16 0.82
N GLY A 185 24.60 -13.14 1.46
CA GLY A 185 24.84 -11.73 1.13
C GLY A 185 23.81 -11.09 0.20
N ASP A 186 22.76 -11.82 -0.17
CA ASP A 186 21.63 -11.22 -0.87
C ASP A 186 20.76 -10.35 0.04
N LYS A 187 20.16 -9.34 -0.58
CA LYS A 187 19.43 -8.29 0.12
C LYS A 187 17.95 -8.40 -0.17
N VAL A 188 17.17 -8.19 0.87
CA VAL A 188 15.72 -8.08 0.85
C VAL A 188 15.33 -6.60 0.89
N GLY A 189 14.47 -6.21 -0.04
CA GLY A 189 13.84 -4.89 -0.04
C GLY A 189 12.35 -4.98 0.26
N THR A 190 11.65 -3.89 -0.02
CA THR A 190 10.18 -3.88 -0.05
C THR A 190 9.70 -3.46 -1.44
N SER A 191 8.57 -4.00 -1.86
CA SER A 191 7.88 -3.60 -3.09
C SER A 191 6.45 -3.15 -2.80
N CYS A 192 5.78 -2.58 -3.82
CA CYS A 192 4.38 -2.15 -3.72
C CYS A 192 3.44 -3.28 -3.27
N ALA A 193 3.78 -4.52 -3.60
CA ALA A 193 2.98 -5.68 -3.23
C ALA A 193 2.82 -5.84 -1.71
N LEU A 194 3.72 -5.28 -0.87
CA LEU A 194 3.61 -5.37 0.59
C LEU A 194 2.30 -4.75 1.10
N CYS A 195 1.97 -3.55 0.61
CA CYS A 195 0.80 -2.80 1.03
C CYS A 195 -0.42 -3.02 0.11
N HIS A 196 -0.18 -3.50 -1.12
CA HIS A 196 -1.19 -3.52 -2.18
C HIS A 196 -1.45 -4.92 -2.78
N SER A 197 -0.96 -6.01 -2.21
CA SER A 197 -1.22 -7.37 -2.71
C SER A 197 -1.52 -8.37 -1.59
N PRO A 198 -2.78 -8.52 -1.15
CA PRO A 198 -3.15 -9.66 -0.32
C PRO A 198 -2.97 -10.98 -1.11
N ALA A 199 -2.75 -12.09 -0.41
CA ALA A 199 -2.71 -13.43 -1.00
C ALA A 199 -3.84 -14.32 -0.48
N ALA A 200 -5.08 -13.84 -0.60
CA ALA A 200 -6.25 -14.48 -0.02
C ALA A 200 -7.00 -15.41 -1.00
N GLU A 201 -6.71 -15.35 -2.31
CA GLU A 201 -7.46 -16.15 -3.29
C GLU A 201 -7.13 -17.64 -3.13
N GLY A 202 -8.15 -18.44 -2.83
CA GLY A 202 -7.97 -19.88 -2.60
C GLY A 202 -7.05 -20.19 -1.42
N ALA A 203 -7.02 -19.30 -0.41
CA ALA A 203 -6.10 -19.42 0.71
C ALA A 203 -6.19 -20.78 1.42
N VAL A 204 -5.04 -21.42 1.60
CA VAL A 204 -4.89 -22.66 2.37
C VAL A 204 -4.75 -22.39 3.88
N PHE A 205 -4.43 -21.16 4.23
CA PHE A 205 -4.37 -20.68 5.61
C PHE A 205 -4.66 -19.18 5.67
N THR A 206 -5.41 -18.76 6.68
CA THR A 206 -5.65 -17.36 7.02
C THR A 206 -5.40 -17.17 8.51
N ALA A 207 -4.52 -16.24 8.87
CA ALA A 207 -4.29 -15.86 10.25
C ALA A 207 -5.50 -15.07 10.79
N PRO A 208 -5.74 -15.08 12.12
CA PRO A 208 -6.84 -14.32 12.72
C PRO A 208 -6.85 -12.82 12.38
N ASN A 209 -5.66 -12.26 12.17
CA ASN A 209 -5.46 -10.84 11.83
C ASN A 209 -5.33 -10.61 10.31
N GLY A 210 -5.67 -11.59 9.47
CA GLY A 210 -5.90 -11.42 8.02
C GLY A 210 -4.75 -11.74 7.07
N GLY A 211 -3.51 -11.97 7.52
CA GLY A 211 -2.46 -12.46 6.63
C GLY A 211 -2.81 -13.88 6.13
N SER A 212 -2.44 -14.21 4.90
CA SER A 212 -2.88 -15.46 4.26
C SER A 212 -1.80 -16.14 3.43
N ILE A 213 -1.95 -17.44 3.25
CA ILE A 213 -1.19 -18.23 2.27
C ILE A 213 -2.16 -18.61 1.16
N GLY A 214 -1.99 -18.03 -0.02
CA GLY A 214 -2.91 -18.19 -1.15
C GLY A 214 -2.36 -17.53 -2.41
N ARG A 215 -3.18 -17.41 -3.45
CA ARG A 215 -2.77 -16.72 -4.68
C ARG A 215 -2.92 -15.21 -4.51
N ARG A 216 -1.93 -14.47 -5.03
CA ARG A 216 -1.88 -13.01 -4.94
C ARG A 216 -2.96 -12.33 -5.76
N GLN A 217 -3.48 -11.23 -5.20
CA GLN A 217 -4.42 -10.32 -5.86
C GLN A 217 -3.78 -8.93 -5.92
N ASP A 218 -3.19 -8.59 -7.06
CA ASP A 218 -2.44 -7.33 -7.21
C ASP A 218 -3.37 -6.11 -7.21
N GLY A 219 -2.96 -5.04 -6.53
CA GLY A 219 -3.63 -3.75 -6.51
C GLY A 219 -4.73 -3.60 -5.46
N LEU A 220 -5.01 -4.61 -4.64
CA LEU A 220 -5.95 -4.52 -3.51
C LEU A 220 -5.26 -4.04 -2.23
N ALA A 221 -5.93 -3.23 -1.42
CA ALA A 221 -5.37 -2.78 -0.16
C ALA A 221 -5.17 -3.93 0.84
N VAL A 222 -4.00 -3.99 1.46
CA VAL A 222 -3.72 -4.85 2.62
C VAL A 222 -4.05 -4.07 3.90
N HIS A 223 -5.34 -3.98 4.22
CA HIS A 223 -5.87 -3.20 5.36
C HIS A 223 -5.43 -3.70 6.73
N ASN A 224 -4.86 -4.89 6.79
CA ASN A 224 -4.53 -5.61 8.01
C ASN A 224 -3.01 -5.76 8.21
N LEU A 225 -2.19 -5.13 7.34
CA LEU A 225 -0.75 -5.10 7.48
C LEU A 225 -0.36 -4.28 8.72
N ASP A 226 0.27 -4.92 9.69
CA ASP A 226 0.88 -4.26 10.84
C ASP A 226 2.32 -3.86 10.48
N PHE A 227 2.45 -2.81 9.67
CA PHE A 227 3.74 -2.35 9.16
C PHE A 227 4.68 -1.95 10.31
N GLY A 228 4.17 -1.25 11.32
CA GLY A 228 4.94 -0.85 12.49
C GLY A 228 5.58 -2.04 13.20
N ARG A 229 4.79 -3.05 13.59
CA ARG A 229 5.36 -4.25 14.24
C ARG A 229 6.24 -5.08 13.32
N LEU A 230 5.97 -5.10 12.01
CA LEU A 230 6.87 -5.74 11.05
C LEU A 230 8.25 -5.07 11.07
N MET A 231 8.30 -3.74 11.05
CA MET A 231 9.56 -3.01 11.14
C MET A 231 10.24 -3.15 12.51
N ALA A 232 9.47 -3.25 13.59
CA ALA A 232 9.99 -3.51 14.94
C ALA A 232 10.61 -4.92 15.11
N THR A 233 10.49 -5.80 14.12
CA THR A 233 11.26 -7.06 14.11
C THR A 233 12.72 -6.86 13.72
N ALA A 234 13.07 -5.70 13.15
CA ALA A 234 14.42 -5.40 12.70
C ALA A 234 15.39 -5.11 13.86
N THR A 235 16.70 -5.31 13.65
CA THR A 235 17.70 -5.03 14.72
C THR A 235 18.13 -3.57 14.84
N ASN A 236 17.70 -2.70 13.92
CA ASN A 236 18.00 -1.27 13.93
C ASN A 236 16.76 -0.47 13.49
N SER A 237 15.65 -0.60 14.22
CA SER A 237 14.38 0.08 13.92
C SER A 237 14.52 1.61 13.99
N ARG A 238 15.51 2.13 14.74
CA ARG A 238 15.91 3.55 14.68
C ARG A 238 16.32 4.04 13.30
N ALA A 239 16.65 3.17 12.34
CA ALA A 239 16.89 3.57 10.95
C ALA A 239 15.67 4.27 10.33
N LEU A 240 14.47 4.03 10.86
CA LEU A 240 13.23 4.69 10.45
C LEU A 240 13.05 6.09 11.07
N TYR A 241 13.92 6.55 11.97
CA TYR A 241 13.74 7.79 12.74
C TYR A 241 13.19 8.98 11.91
N PRO A 242 13.67 9.28 10.69
CA PRO A 242 13.15 10.40 9.88
C PRO A 242 11.69 10.25 9.41
N LEU A 243 11.15 9.03 9.42
CA LEU A 243 9.79 8.65 9.02
C LEU A 243 8.82 8.51 10.22
N LEU A 244 9.30 8.76 11.43
CA LEU A 244 8.49 8.55 12.65
C LEU A 244 8.06 9.87 13.25
N GLN A 245 7.12 9.80 14.18
CA GLN A 245 6.70 10.95 14.97
C GLN A 245 7.83 11.50 15.84
N LEU A 246 8.30 12.72 15.55
CA LEU A 246 9.43 13.34 16.23
C LEU A 246 9.03 14.48 17.17
N ALA A 247 9.81 14.68 18.22
CA ALA A 247 9.76 15.88 19.03
C ALA A 247 10.40 17.04 18.26
N LEU A 248 9.60 18.05 17.95
CA LEU A 248 10.01 19.20 17.14
C LEU A 248 10.69 20.23 18.03
N SER A 249 12.02 20.31 17.96
CA SER A 249 12.83 21.26 18.73
C SER A 249 12.40 22.71 18.49
N ALA A 250 12.10 23.06 17.23
CA ALA A 250 11.60 24.38 16.82
C ALA A 250 10.24 24.73 17.44
N ASN A 251 9.48 23.75 17.92
CA ASN A 251 8.18 23.92 18.57
C ASN A 251 8.22 23.54 20.06
N GLY A 252 9.38 23.70 20.71
CA GLY A 252 9.53 23.46 22.15
C GLY A 252 9.35 22.01 22.56
N GLY A 253 9.69 21.05 21.70
CA GLY A 253 9.57 19.61 21.95
C GLY A 253 8.16 19.05 21.77
N LYS A 254 7.23 19.84 21.23
CA LYS A 254 5.91 19.34 20.81
C LYS A 254 6.04 18.41 19.62
N THR A 255 5.01 17.63 19.37
CA THR A 255 4.94 16.67 18.27
C THR A 255 3.66 16.87 17.48
N LEU A 256 3.73 16.58 16.19
CA LEU A 256 2.56 16.32 15.35
C LEU A 256 2.36 14.79 15.34
N GLY A 257 1.15 14.28 15.17
CA GLY A 257 0.88 12.83 15.20
C GLY A 257 0.12 12.31 16.43
N ARG A 258 -0.04 10.98 16.50
CA ARG A 258 -0.95 10.29 17.44
C ARG A 258 -0.36 10.06 18.83
N ALA A 259 0.96 9.95 18.95
CA ALA A 259 1.61 9.76 20.24
C ALA A 259 1.60 11.05 21.07
N PRO A 260 1.51 10.97 22.41
CA PRO A 260 1.53 12.15 23.27
C PRO A 260 2.90 12.83 23.32
N VAL A 261 3.97 12.09 22.98
CA VAL A 261 5.35 12.56 22.93
C VAL A 261 6.01 12.05 21.66
N GLY A 262 6.80 12.89 21.01
CA GLY A 262 7.59 12.50 19.84
C GLY A 262 8.90 11.85 20.24
N LEU A 263 9.45 11.04 19.34
CA LEU A 263 10.78 10.46 19.47
C LEU A 263 11.85 11.55 19.32
N THR A 264 13.04 11.31 19.87
CA THR A 264 14.18 12.23 19.83
C THR A 264 15.39 11.53 19.23
N GLU A 265 16.42 12.28 18.86
CA GLU A 265 17.69 11.75 18.36
C GLU A 265 18.36 10.80 19.38
N THR A 266 17.97 10.87 20.66
CA THR A 266 18.46 10.00 21.73
C THR A 266 17.54 8.82 22.05
N SER A 267 16.36 8.69 21.42
CA SER A 267 15.38 7.62 21.70
C SER A 267 15.92 6.23 21.36
N THR A 268 16.06 5.35 22.35
CA THR A 268 16.58 3.97 22.18
C THR A 268 15.76 3.12 21.20
N GLU A 269 16.35 2.03 20.67
CA GLU A 269 15.63 1.03 19.85
C GLU A 269 14.33 0.60 20.51
N ALA A 270 14.37 0.25 21.81
CA ALA A 270 13.19 -0.19 22.55
C ALA A 270 12.07 0.87 22.60
N GLN A 271 12.41 2.16 22.61
CA GLN A 271 11.43 3.24 22.54
C GLN A 271 10.84 3.38 21.13
N VAL A 272 11.66 3.20 20.09
CA VAL A 272 11.20 3.16 18.70
C VAL A 272 10.31 1.95 18.45
N ASP A 273 10.71 0.76 18.89
CA ASP A 273 9.93 -0.48 18.80
C ASP A 273 8.60 -0.35 19.54
N ALA A 274 8.59 0.27 20.73
CA ALA A 274 7.37 0.52 21.49
C ALA A 274 6.43 1.52 20.78
N TYR A 275 6.98 2.51 20.09
CA TYR A 275 6.18 3.41 19.26
C TYR A 275 5.58 2.66 18.07
N LEU A 276 6.41 1.97 17.29
CA LEU A 276 6.03 1.18 16.11
C LEU A 276 5.03 0.08 16.45
N SER A 277 5.16 -0.53 17.63
CA SER A 277 4.30 -1.65 18.05
C SER A 277 3.00 -1.21 18.71
N ASN A 278 2.77 0.08 18.92
CA ASN A 278 1.56 0.58 19.53
C ASN A 278 0.53 0.96 18.45
N PRO A 279 -0.57 0.21 18.26
CA PRO A 279 -1.55 0.48 17.22
C PRO A 279 -2.33 1.79 17.44
N GLN A 280 -2.22 2.43 18.61
CA GLN A 280 -2.74 3.79 18.81
C GLN A 280 -1.81 4.86 18.24
N PHE A 281 -0.52 4.58 18.15
CA PHE A 281 0.50 5.51 17.64
C PHE A 281 0.80 5.24 16.16
N TYR A 282 0.92 3.97 15.78
CA TYR A 282 1.14 3.52 14.41
C TYR A 282 0.08 2.46 14.05
N PRO A 283 -1.09 2.86 13.52
CA PRO A 283 -2.21 1.95 13.33
C PRO A 283 -1.97 0.88 12.26
N VAL A 284 -2.65 -0.25 12.42
CA VAL A 284 -2.67 -1.35 11.44
C VAL A 284 -3.31 -0.89 10.12
N GLY A 285 -2.75 -1.37 9.01
CA GLY A 285 -3.18 -1.02 7.66
C GLY A 285 -2.78 0.39 7.25
N MET A 286 -1.77 0.96 7.92
CA MET A 286 -1.26 2.29 7.62
C MET A 286 0.26 2.28 7.45
N PHE A 287 0.75 3.24 6.66
CA PHE A 287 2.17 3.48 6.42
C PHE A 287 2.42 4.99 6.34
N ASP A 288 3.51 5.44 6.95
CA ASP A 288 4.00 6.81 6.86
C ASP A 288 5.15 6.84 5.84
N ASP A 289 4.92 7.51 4.72
CA ASP A 289 5.83 7.56 3.59
C ASP A 289 6.59 8.91 3.50
N THR A 290 6.36 9.84 4.43
CA THR A 290 6.99 11.17 4.41
C THR A 290 8.13 11.29 5.42
N PHE A 291 9.25 11.85 4.98
CA PHE A 291 10.44 12.10 5.82
C PHE A 291 10.34 13.45 6.55
N ASP A 292 9.22 13.73 7.20
CA ASP A 292 8.92 15.04 7.78
C ASP A 292 8.90 15.07 9.31
N GLY A 293 8.92 13.90 9.95
CA GLY A 293 8.87 13.76 11.40
C GLY A 293 7.49 13.99 12.03
N ASN A 294 6.41 14.04 11.22
CA ASN A 294 5.07 14.38 11.68
C ASN A 294 4.26 13.18 12.19
N GLY A 295 4.66 11.95 11.87
CA GLY A 295 3.95 10.75 12.31
C GLY A 295 2.52 10.70 11.81
N ASP A 296 2.35 10.80 10.50
CA ASP A 296 1.06 10.82 9.81
C ASP A 296 0.89 9.58 8.92
N PRO A 297 0.79 8.37 9.53
CA PRO A 297 0.63 7.16 8.75
C PRO A 297 -0.73 7.18 8.04
N MET A 298 -0.69 6.98 6.73
CA MET A 298 -1.84 6.98 5.85
C MET A 298 -2.34 5.57 5.60
N HIS A 299 -3.65 5.41 5.43
CA HIS A 299 -4.25 4.11 5.19
C HIS A 299 -3.81 3.51 3.86
N ASN A 300 -3.50 2.21 3.85
CA ASN A 300 -3.27 1.45 2.63
C ASN A 300 -4.54 1.49 1.77
N VAL A 301 -4.46 2.14 0.60
CA VAL A 301 -5.54 2.21 -0.38
C VAL A 301 -5.31 1.21 -1.52
N PRO A 302 -6.36 0.80 -2.26
CA PRO A 302 -6.17 0.02 -3.48
C PRO A 302 -5.34 0.81 -4.48
N LEU A 303 -4.39 0.16 -5.18
CA LEU A 303 -3.47 0.85 -6.08
C LEU A 303 -4.11 1.13 -7.46
N PHE A 304 -4.72 0.10 -8.05
CA PHE A 304 -5.28 0.18 -9.42
C PHE A 304 -6.74 0.62 -9.46
N ARG A 305 -7.48 0.43 -8.36
CA ARG A 305 -8.91 0.73 -8.24
C ARG A 305 -9.18 1.75 -7.13
N GLN A 306 -8.72 2.97 -7.37
CA GLN A 306 -8.86 4.09 -6.42
C GLN A 306 -10.32 4.41 -6.09
N ASP A 307 -11.26 4.08 -6.98
CA ASP A 307 -12.69 4.18 -6.73
C ASP A 307 -13.17 3.26 -5.57
N LEU A 308 -12.42 2.21 -5.26
CA LEU A 308 -12.66 1.31 -4.12
C LEU A 308 -12.02 1.81 -2.81
N ALA A 309 -11.32 2.94 -2.81
CA ALA A 309 -10.65 3.45 -1.62
C ALA A 309 -11.62 3.97 -0.54
N ALA A 310 -12.89 4.25 -0.90
CA ALA A 310 -13.87 4.88 -0.02
C ALA A 310 -14.03 4.16 1.34
N PRO A 311 -14.17 4.91 2.47
CA PRO A 311 -14.24 6.37 2.57
C PRO A 311 -12.88 7.07 2.49
N PHE A 312 -11.80 6.30 2.39
CA PHE A 312 -10.45 6.82 2.22
C PHE A 312 -10.23 7.20 0.75
N GLY A 313 -9.29 8.09 0.50
CA GLY A 313 -8.93 8.47 -0.86
C GLY A 313 -7.56 9.10 -0.83
N SER A 314 -6.87 9.06 -1.97
CA SER A 314 -5.69 9.91 -2.15
C SER A 314 -6.11 11.36 -1.94
N GLU A 315 -5.26 12.17 -1.31
CA GLU A 315 -5.46 13.61 -1.06
C GLU A 315 -5.77 14.45 -2.32
N GLY A 316 -5.76 13.85 -3.51
CA GLY A 316 -6.08 14.51 -4.77
C GLY A 316 -5.01 15.51 -5.21
N ALA A 317 -3.87 15.58 -4.49
CA ALA A 317 -2.74 16.44 -4.81
C ALA A 317 -2.15 16.12 -6.20
N ILE A 318 -2.38 14.90 -6.70
CA ILE A 318 -1.83 14.43 -7.94
C ILE A 318 -2.94 14.11 -8.94
N ALA A 319 -3.08 14.99 -9.94
CA ALA A 319 -4.14 14.91 -10.95
C ALA A 319 -3.97 13.75 -11.97
N ARG A 320 -2.82 13.05 -11.97
CA ARG A 320 -2.52 11.93 -12.88
C ARG A 320 -1.89 10.79 -12.11
N LEU A 321 -2.47 9.60 -12.23
CA LEU A 321 -2.01 8.39 -11.53
C LEU A 321 -0.51 8.11 -11.75
N ASP A 322 -0.01 8.32 -12.97
CA ASP A 322 1.41 8.19 -13.32
C ASP A 322 2.35 9.06 -12.44
N ASN A 323 1.92 10.27 -12.11
CA ASN A 323 2.70 11.18 -11.28
C ASN A 323 2.70 10.75 -9.81
N PHE A 324 1.61 10.11 -9.35
CA PHE A 324 1.49 9.63 -7.97
C PHE A 324 2.42 8.46 -7.76
N PHE A 325 2.35 7.50 -8.67
CA PHE A 325 3.26 6.39 -8.70
C PHE A 325 4.71 6.86 -8.76
N ASN A 326 5.07 7.79 -9.64
CA ASN A 326 6.44 8.32 -9.69
C ASN A 326 6.89 8.99 -8.38
N LEU A 327 6.04 9.79 -7.72
CA LEU A 327 6.37 10.40 -6.43
C LEU A 327 6.62 9.34 -5.35
N VAL A 328 5.72 8.35 -5.24
CA VAL A 328 5.85 7.26 -4.27
C VAL A 328 7.07 6.40 -4.59
N TYR A 329 7.32 6.10 -5.87
CA TYR A 329 8.46 5.30 -6.33
C TYR A 329 9.82 5.95 -6.11
N THR A 330 9.94 7.27 -6.26
CA THR A 330 11.25 7.95 -6.30
C THR A 330 11.54 8.80 -5.08
N GLY A 331 10.49 9.22 -4.37
CA GLY A 331 10.60 10.01 -3.15
C GLY A 331 10.26 9.17 -1.94
N LEU A 332 8.98 8.82 -1.79
CA LEU A 332 8.39 8.47 -0.50
C LEU A 332 8.68 7.02 -0.04
N PHE A 333 8.64 6.06 -0.96
CA PHE A 333 8.87 4.64 -0.64
C PHE A 333 10.34 4.22 -0.75
N VAL A 334 11.26 5.17 -0.96
CA VAL A 334 12.69 4.94 -1.14
C VAL A 334 13.48 5.68 -0.07
N PRO A 335 13.68 5.05 1.12
CA PRO A 335 14.48 5.63 2.18
C PRO A 335 15.97 5.68 1.84
N THR A 336 16.40 5.21 0.66
CA THR A 336 17.82 5.27 0.25
C THR A 336 18.30 6.70 0.06
N THR A 337 17.38 7.64 -0.19
CA THR A 337 17.66 9.09 -0.15
C THR A 337 18.22 9.52 1.20
N LEU A 338 17.83 8.86 2.30
CA LEU A 338 18.38 9.10 3.65
C LEU A 338 19.78 8.49 3.85
N THR A 339 20.15 7.51 3.02
CA THR A 339 21.44 6.80 3.10
C THR A 339 22.49 7.35 2.12
N THR A 340 22.10 8.31 1.29
CA THR A 340 23.00 8.96 0.33
C THR A 340 23.62 10.19 1.00
N PRO A 341 24.96 10.29 1.12
CA PRO A 341 25.64 11.41 1.78
C PRO A 341 25.35 12.79 1.18
#